data_AF-A0A9J5VZ44-F1
#
_entry.id   AF-A0A9J5VZ44-F1
#
_cell.length_a   1.000
_cell.length_b   1.000
_cell.length_c   1.000
_cell.angle_alpha   90.00
_cell.angle_beta   90.00
_cell.angle_gamma   90.00
#
_symmetry.space_group_name_H-M   'P 1'
#
loop_
_entity.id
_entity.type
_entity.pdbx_description
1 polymer ?
#
loop_
_entity_poly.entity_id
_entity_poly.type
_entity_poly.pdbx_seq_one_letter_code
_entity_poly.pdbx_strand_id
1 'polypeptide(L)' 'MTLFISATIVVCVQNGTRNFNTIVGAILVGPDHSVKPFFIKIKKGTYQEYITFDKKKTNIFLIGEGRILR' A
#
# COMPACT_ATOMS: atom_id res chain seq x y z
N MET A 1 13.44 -21.91 16.49
CA MET A 1 12.11 -21.62 15.90
C MET A 1 12.14 -20.19 15.37
N THR A 2 12.49 -20.00 14.10
CA THR A 2 12.54 -18.66 13.49
C THR A 2 11.12 -18.29 13.07
N LEU A 3 10.53 -17.28 13.72
CA LEU A 3 9.22 -16.76 13.33
C LEU A 3 9.41 -15.89 12.08
N PHE A 4 9.16 -16.44 10.90
CA PHE A 4 9.03 -15.64 9.68
C PHE A 4 7.74 -14.82 9.78
N ILE A 5 7.85 -13.59 10.25
CA ILE A 5 6.75 -12.62 10.15
C ILE A 5 6.72 -12.19 8.67
N SER A 6 5.91 -12.87 7.88
CA SER A 6 5.67 -12.46 6.49
C SER A 6 4.85 -11.16 6.53
N ALA A 7 5.53 -10.04 6.30
CA ALA A 7 4.90 -8.75 6.07
C ALA A 7 4.82 -8.53 4.56
N THR A 8 3.61 -8.48 4.01
CA THR A 8 3.41 -8.11 2.61
C THR A 8 3.50 -6.59 2.50
N ILE A 9 4.49 -6.12 1.73
CA ILE A 9 4.71 -4.70 1.45
C ILE A 9 4.51 -4.47 -0.05
N VAL A 10 3.52 -3.66 -0.39
CA VAL A 10 3.32 -3.17 -1.75
C VAL A 10 3.88 -1.75 -1.87
N VAL A 11 4.59 -1.47 -2.96
CA VAL A 11 5.16 -0.14 -3.21
C VAL A 11 4.37 0.55 -4.32
N CYS A 12 3.86 1.75 -4.05
CA CYS A 12 3.26 2.64 -5.05
C CYS A 12 4.29 3.69 -5.48
N VAL A 13 4.45 3.85 -6.81
CA VAL A 13 5.38 4.82 -7.41
C VAL A 13 4.65 5.58 -8.51
N GLN A 14 4.58 6.89 -8.40
CA GLN A 14 4.12 7.72 -9.50
C GLN A 14 5.11 7.58 -10.69
N ASN A 15 4.60 7.12 -11.84
CA ASN A 15 5.35 6.91 -13.10
C ASN A 15 6.44 5.80 -13.04
N GLY A 16 6.23 4.74 -12.26
CA GLY A 16 7.14 3.59 -12.20
C GLY A 16 6.95 2.57 -13.33
N THR A 17 8.00 1.79 -13.62
CA THR A 17 8.00 0.71 -14.63
C THR A 17 7.74 -0.69 -14.05
N ARG A 18 7.85 -0.90 -12.73
CA ARG A 18 7.77 -2.24 -12.10
C ARG A 18 6.86 -2.32 -10.87
N ASN A 19 6.08 -1.28 -10.56
CA ASN A 19 5.24 -1.17 -9.36
C ASN A 19 3.84 -0.63 -9.69
N PHE A 20 2.96 -0.51 -8.69
CA PHE A 20 1.66 0.14 -8.87
C PHE A 20 1.85 1.64 -9.07
N ASN A 21 1.18 2.17 -10.09
CA ASN A 21 1.19 3.60 -10.39
C ASN A 21 0.02 4.36 -9.73
N THR A 22 -0.89 3.63 -9.08
CA THR A 22 -2.07 4.16 -8.38
C THR A 22 -2.17 3.56 -6.98
N ILE A 23 -2.74 4.32 -6.04
CA ILE A 23 -2.99 3.83 -4.68
C ILE A 23 -4.12 2.79 -4.71
N VAL A 24 -5.14 3.00 -5.55
CA VAL A 24 -6.25 2.05 -5.71
C VAL A 24 -5.77 0.69 -6.22
N GLY A 25 -4.86 0.66 -7.19
CA GLY A 25 -4.31 -0.58 -7.73
C GLY A 25 -3.62 -1.42 -6.66
N ALA A 26 -2.86 -0.78 -5.76
CA ALA A 26 -2.21 -1.47 -4.65
C ALA A 26 -3.20 -2.00 -3.61
N ILE A 27 -4.27 -1.26 -3.32
CA ILE A 27 -5.35 -1.70 -2.41
C ILE A 27 -6.06 -2.94 -2.97
N LEU A 28 -6.32 -2.97 -4.29
CA LEU A 28 -7.04 -4.07 -4.93
C LEU A 28 -6.31 -5.41 -4.87
N VAL A 29 -4.98 -5.39 -4.86
CA VAL A 29 -4.15 -6.60 -4.72
C VAL A 29 -4.04 -7.09 -3.28
N GLY A 30 -4.41 -6.25 -2.30
CA GLY A 30 -4.51 -6.67 -0.92
C GLY A 30 -5.55 -7.79 -0.71
N PRO A 31 -5.33 -8.75 0.20
CA PRO A 31 -6.29 -9.80 0.49
C PRO A 31 -7.60 -9.26 1.06
N ASP A 32 -8.71 -9.88 0.66
CA ASP A 32 -10.03 -9.59 1.24
C ASP A 32 -10.14 -10.21 2.64
N HIS A 33 -10.83 -9.53 3.56
CA HIS A 33 -11.09 -9.93 4.95
C HIS A 33 -9.84 -10.34 5.75
N SER A 34 -8.69 -9.75 5.41
CA SER A 34 -7.44 -10.06 6.10
C SER A 34 -7.50 -9.65 7.56
N VAL A 35 -7.16 -10.59 8.45
CA VAL A 35 -6.86 -10.33 9.87
C VAL A 35 -5.43 -9.81 10.09
N LYS A 36 -4.54 -10.03 9.10
CA LYS A 36 -3.16 -9.55 9.14
C LYS A 36 -3.07 -8.16 8.51
N PRO A 37 -2.18 -7.28 9.00
CA PRO A 37 -1.98 -5.98 8.40
C PRO A 37 -1.38 -6.11 7.00
N PHE A 38 -1.93 -5.35 6.05
CA PHE A 38 -1.43 -5.23 4.69
C PHE A 38 -0.84 -3.84 4.47
N PHE A 39 0.47 -3.75 4.27
CA PHE A 39 1.17 -2.47 4.20
C PHE A 39 1.40 -2.03 2.77
N ILE A 40 0.97 -0.80 2.46
CA ILE A 40 1.20 -0.15 1.18
C ILE A 40 2.11 1.05 1.44
N LYS A 41 3.36 0.97 0.96
CA LYS A 41 4.34 2.05 1.01
C LYS A 41 4.17 2.95 -0.20
N ILE A 42 3.84 4.21 0.04
CA ILE A 42 3.61 5.22 -1.00
C ILE A 42 4.89 6.04 -1.14
N LYS A 43 5.56 5.96 -2.30
CA LYS A 43 6.73 6.80 -2.61
C LYS A 43 6.32 8.27 -2.74
N LYS A 44 7.27 9.17 -2.48
CA LYS A 44 7.06 10.62 -2.65
C LYS A 44 6.48 10.92 -4.03
N GLY A 45 5.34 11.60 -4.06
CA GLY A 45 4.60 11.93 -5.28
C GLY A 45 3.30 12.64 -4.96
N THR A 46 2.65 13.18 -5.99
CA THR A 46 1.31 13.77 -5.89
C THR A 46 0.32 12.83 -6.56
N TYR A 47 -0.54 12.21 -5.77
CA TYR A 47 -1.56 11.28 -6.23
C TYR A 47 -2.93 11.97 -6.18
N GLN A 48 -3.53 12.22 -7.34
CA GLN A 48 -4.86 12.83 -7.46
C GLN A 48 -5.88 11.73 -7.77
N GLU A 49 -6.35 11.04 -6.74
CA GLU A 49 -7.23 9.88 -6.86
C GLU A 49 -8.38 9.97 -5.85
N TYR A 50 -9.57 9.57 -6.26
CA TYR A 50 -10.69 9.31 -5.34
C TYR A 50 -10.65 7.84 -4.93
N ILE A 51 -10.37 7.58 -3.65
CA ILE A 51 -10.25 6.22 -3.13
C ILE A 51 -11.57 5.82 -2.47
N THR A 52 -12.16 4.73 -2.96
CA THR A 52 -13.30 4.08 -2.31
C THR A 52 -12.84 2.74 -1.73
N PHE A 53 -13.07 2.54 -0.43
CA PHE A 53 -12.77 1.27 0.22
C PHE A 53 -13.97 0.35 0.17
N ASP A 54 -13.79 -0.81 -0.46
CA ASP A 54 -14.76 -1.90 -0.35
C ASP A 54 -14.73 -2.46 1.08
N LYS A 55 -15.91 -2.79 1.64
CA LYS A 55 -16.04 -3.34 3.00
C LYS A 55 -15.21 -4.60 3.22
N LYS A 56 -14.91 -5.35 2.16
CA LYS A 56 -14.05 -6.53 2.21
C LYS A 56 -12.56 -6.22 2.37
N LYS A 57 -12.11 -5.01 2.04
CA LYS A 57 -10.70 -4.61 2.14
C LYS A 57 -10.37 -4.17 3.56
N THR A 58 -10.09 -5.12 4.45
CA THR A 58 -9.81 -4.87 5.87
C THR A 58 -8.31 -4.79 6.16
N ASN A 59 -7.94 -4.11 7.25
CA ASN A 59 -6.58 -4.07 7.81
C ASN A 59 -5.49 -3.58 6.83
N ILE A 60 -5.82 -2.60 6.00
CA ILE A 60 -4.88 -1.95 5.07
C ILE A 60 -4.25 -0.73 5.74
N PHE A 61 -2.93 -0.63 5.65
CA PHE A 61 -2.14 0.50 6.17
C PHE A 61 -1.40 1.20 5.04
N LEU A 62 -1.65 2.51 4.89
CA LEU A 62 -0.94 3.36 3.95
C LEU A 62 0.22 4.06 4.66
N ILE A 63 1.44 3.86 4.19
CA ILE A 63 2.66 4.44 4.76
C ILE A 63 3.32 5.33 3.71
N GLY A 64 3.22 6.65 3.90
CA GLY A 64 3.94 7.60 3.07
C GLY A 64 5.44 7.56 3.32
N GLU A 65 6.23 7.66 2.25
CA GLU A 65 7.64 8.06 2.34
C GLU A 65 7.64 9.52 2.81
N GLY A 66 7.88 9.71 4.10
CA GLY A 66 7.68 10.97 4.81
C GLY A 66 8.40 12.16 4.16
N ARG A 67 8.05 13.35 4.64
CA ARG A 67 8.72 14.58 4.25
C ARG A 67 10.21 14.45 4.62
N ILE A 68 11.09 14.55 3.62
CA ILE A 68 12.49 14.89 3.88
C ILE A 68 12.46 16.31 4.44
N LEU A 69 12.72 16.46 5.73
CA LEU A 69 13.07 17.74 6.34
C LEU A 69 14.41 18.16 5.72
N ARG A 70 14.39 19.20 4.90
CA ARG A 70 15.58 19.93 4.46
C ARG A 70 15.40 21.38 4.88
#